data_AF-A0A8H3Z9G8-F1
#
_entry.id   AF-A0A8H3Z9G8-F1
#
_cell.length_a   1.000
_cell.length_b   1.000
_cell.length_c   1.000
_cell.angle_alpha   90.00
_cell.angle_beta   90.00
_cell.angle_gamma   90.00
#
_symmetry.space_group_name_H-M   'P 1'
#
loop_
_entity.id
_entity.type
_entity.pdbx_description
1 polymer ?
#
loop_
_entity_poly.entity_id
_entity_poly.type
_entity_poly.pdbx_seq_one_letter_code
_entity_poly.pdbx_strand_id
1 'polypeptide(L)'
;MGNDGGSIPKRRELVKEAARNPTAAEQKETQQEQQHWLWTTDPITNEALEEPVVSDCNGRLYKKESVLKVLTGDESINEVEAKKATFGAIKSLKDVVEVKFEADPQAGKEPQSIRWMCPITNKPLGPGSKAAYLVPCGHAFSGAAIKEVADGKCLKCGEAYAPNDIITIIPTVGEDIARLALRMNTLKEKGLTHSLKKGKKRKTKGTDEVAGEEQTPELVMAVKEKTLKRTMDENGSKTDGIKNSSAASVTAKVLEEQERLKKRRKMEDNKNLSSLFSSRDQSKPIGRSSDFMSRGFTIGK
;
A
#
# COMPACT_ATOMS: atom_id res chain seq x y z
N MET A 1 1.32 33.90 55.11
CA MET A 1 1.22 32.65 54.33
C MET A 1 1.35 33.02 52.86
N GLY A 2 2.17 32.30 52.09
CA GLY A 2 2.49 32.71 50.71
C GLY A 2 3.84 32.16 50.26
N ASN A 3 3.99 30.83 50.29
CA ASN A 3 5.15 30.15 49.74
C ASN A 3 4.72 29.37 48.50
N ASP A 4 4.21 30.09 47.49
CA ASP A 4 3.93 29.54 46.17
C ASP A 4 5.21 29.68 45.32
N GLY A 5 6.17 28.81 45.63
CA GLY A 5 7.45 28.77 44.97
C GLY A 5 7.31 28.20 43.57
N GLY A 6 7.04 29.08 42.60
CA GLY A 6 6.90 28.72 41.19
C GLY A 6 8.05 27.80 40.73
N SER A 7 7.71 26.58 40.33
CA SER A 7 8.66 25.56 39.93
C SER A 7 9.38 26.00 38.65
N ILE A 8 10.64 26.42 38.79
CA ILE A 8 11.50 26.77 37.65
C ILE A 8 11.65 25.51 36.77
N PRO A 9 11.14 25.51 35.52
CA PRO A 9 11.18 24.31 34.69
C PRO A 9 12.63 23.94 34.39
N LYS A 10 12.98 22.67 34.59
CA LYS A 10 14.35 22.20 34.34
C LYS A 10 14.63 22.23 32.84
N ARG A 11 15.90 22.37 32.44
CA ARG A 11 16.30 22.35 31.02
C ARG A 11 15.75 21.14 30.24
N ARG A 12 15.55 20.01 30.90
CA ARG A 12 14.97 18.77 30.33
C ARG A 12 13.47 18.88 30.01
N GLU A 13 12.75 19.76 30.69
CA GLU A 13 11.34 20.06 30.44
C GLU A 13 11.20 21.18 29.38
N LEU A 14 12.16 22.12 29.35
CA LEU A 14 12.19 23.23 28.39
C LEU A 14 12.69 22.82 26.99
N VAL A 15 13.62 21.86 26.93
CA VAL A 15 14.08 21.26 25.68
C VAL A 15 13.16 20.09 25.36
N LYS A 16 12.31 20.25 24.34
CA LYS A 16 11.69 19.09 23.68
C LYS A 16 12.81 18.19 23.20
N GLU A 17 13.01 17.05 23.87
CA GLU A 17 13.94 16.02 23.40
C GLU A 17 13.50 15.65 21.98
N ALA A 18 14.38 15.91 20.99
CA ALA A 18 14.06 15.64 19.60
C ALA A 18 13.68 14.17 19.47
N ALA A 19 12.50 13.90 18.88
CA ALA A 19 11.83 12.60 18.94
C ALA A 19 12.81 11.45 18.77
N ARG A 20 13.16 10.81 19.89
CA ARG A 20 14.18 9.77 19.93
C ARG A 20 13.69 8.63 19.03
N ASN A 21 14.54 8.18 18.11
CA ASN A 21 14.25 6.99 17.32
C ASN A 21 13.95 5.83 18.30
N PRO A 22 12.77 5.21 18.21
CA PRO A 22 12.33 4.24 19.21
C PRO A 22 13.30 3.06 19.24
N THR A 23 13.60 2.58 20.44
CA THR A 23 14.51 1.45 20.66
C THR A 23 13.95 0.19 20.00
N ALA A 24 14.79 -0.74 19.55
CA ALA A 24 14.34 -1.98 18.92
C ALA A 24 13.37 -2.82 19.80
N ALA A 25 13.45 -2.67 21.13
CA ALA A 25 12.48 -3.25 22.07
C ALA A 25 11.10 -2.57 21.95
N GLU A 26 11.05 -1.24 22.03
CA GLU A 26 9.83 -0.42 21.88
C GLU A 26 9.16 -0.69 20.53
N GLN A 27 9.93 -0.77 19.43
CA GLN A 27 9.41 -1.12 18.10
C GLN A 27 8.75 -2.50 18.05
N LYS A 28 9.34 -3.49 18.73
CA LYS A 28 8.80 -4.86 18.81
C LYS A 28 7.53 -4.93 19.66
N GLU A 29 7.48 -4.17 20.76
CA GLU A 29 6.32 -4.05 21.64
C GLU A 29 5.14 -3.42 20.87
N THR A 30 5.35 -2.26 20.24
CA THR A 30 4.35 -1.63 19.37
C THR A 30 3.89 -2.54 18.23
N GLN A 31 4.79 -3.33 17.62
CA GLN A 31 4.41 -4.32 16.60
C GLN A 31 3.52 -5.43 17.18
N GLN A 32 3.81 -5.90 18.40
CA GLN A 32 3.03 -6.94 19.07
C GLN A 32 1.63 -6.43 19.47
N GLU A 33 1.53 -5.20 19.95
CA GLU A 33 0.26 -4.51 20.23
C GLU A 33 -0.59 -4.35 18.96
N GLN A 34 0.02 -3.86 17.86
CA GLN A 34 -0.65 -3.75 16.57
C GLN A 34 -1.12 -5.10 16.03
N GLN A 35 -0.31 -6.16 16.16
CA GLN A 35 -0.75 -7.49 15.81
C GLN A 35 -1.92 -7.96 16.66
N HIS A 36 -1.87 -7.76 17.98
CA HIS A 36 -2.96 -8.14 18.88
C HIS A 36 -4.26 -7.46 18.45
N TRP A 37 -4.24 -6.14 18.28
CA TRP A 37 -5.39 -5.36 17.82
C TRP A 37 -5.96 -5.88 16.48
N LEU A 38 -5.11 -6.14 15.48
CA LEU A 38 -5.54 -6.68 14.18
C LEU A 38 -6.16 -8.09 14.26
N TRP A 39 -5.85 -8.87 15.30
CA TRP A 39 -6.43 -10.19 15.55
C TRP A 39 -7.71 -10.16 16.39
N THR A 40 -7.95 -9.09 17.16
CA THR A 40 -9.09 -8.96 18.08
C THR A 40 -10.16 -7.96 17.66
N THR A 41 -9.84 -7.04 16.74
CA THR A 41 -10.64 -5.84 16.47
C THR A 41 -10.83 -5.63 14.97
N ASP A 42 -12.05 -5.31 14.54
CA ASP A 42 -12.36 -4.97 13.15
C ASP A 42 -11.80 -3.57 12.79
N PRO A 43 -10.92 -3.43 11.79
CA PRO A 43 -10.40 -2.13 11.38
C PRO A 43 -11.44 -1.13 10.84
N ILE A 44 -12.66 -1.57 10.50
CA ILE A 44 -13.72 -0.72 9.95
C ILE A 44 -14.55 -0.08 11.07
N THR A 45 -15.01 -0.87 12.05
CA THR A 45 -15.91 -0.40 13.12
C THR A 45 -15.22 -0.19 14.47
N ASN A 46 -14.00 -0.69 14.65
CA ASN A 46 -13.29 -0.79 15.93
C ASN A 46 -14.00 -1.68 16.98
N GLU A 47 -14.95 -2.51 16.55
CA GLU A 47 -15.63 -3.50 17.38
C GLU A 47 -14.80 -4.78 17.51
N ALA A 48 -15.15 -5.66 18.47
CA ALA A 48 -14.52 -6.97 18.59
C ALA A 48 -14.75 -7.83 17.32
N LEU A 49 -13.74 -8.59 16.92
CA LEU A 49 -13.78 -9.45 15.75
C LEU A 49 -14.56 -10.74 16.07
N GLU A 50 -15.73 -10.89 15.47
CA GLU A 50 -16.66 -12.00 15.69
C GLU A 50 -16.85 -12.84 14.41
N GLU A 51 -17.21 -14.11 14.56
CA GLU A 51 -17.63 -14.94 13.42
C GLU A 51 -18.98 -14.45 12.86
N PRO A 52 -19.19 -14.42 11.53
CA PRO A 52 -18.26 -14.83 10.47
C PRO A 52 -17.19 -13.76 10.13
N VAL A 53 -15.93 -14.20 10.11
CA VAL A 53 -14.77 -13.38 9.75
C VAL A 53 -14.46 -13.48 8.26
N VAL A 54 -14.06 -12.36 7.65
CA VAL A 54 -13.68 -12.27 6.23
C VAL A 54 -12.31 -11.62 6.07
N SER A 55 -11.56 -12.00 5.03
CA SER A 55 -10.21 -11.49 4.77
C SER A 55 -10.00 -10.95 3.35
N ASP A 56 -9.31 -9.82 3.27
CA ASP A 56 -8.91 -9.17 2.01
C ASP A 56 -7.66 -9.82 1.38
N CYS A 57 -7.22 -9.28 0.24
CA CYS A 57 -6.06 -9.78 -0.49
C CYS A 57 -4.71 -9.51 0.19
N ASN A 58 -4.70 -8.65 1.21
CA ASN A 58 -3.54 -8.31 2.03
C ASN A 58 -3.47 -9.16 3.31
N GLY A 59 -4.43 -10.07 3.52
CA GLY A 59 -4.49 -10.95 4.68
C GLY A 59 -5.02 -10.27 5.96
N ARG A 60 -5.69 -9.12 5.84
CA ARG A 60 -6.34 -8.46 6.98
C ARG A 60 -7.71 -9.08 7.26
N LEU A 61 -8.10 -9.11 8.52
CA LEU A 61 -9.39 -9.64 8.98
C LEU A 61 -10.39 -8.50 9.22
N TYR A 62 -11.67 -8.76 8.93
CA TYR A 62 -12.80 -7.86 9.15
C TYR A 62 -14.04 -8.69 9.53
N LYS A 63 -15.02 -8.09 10.21
CA LYS A 63 -16.32 -8.71 10.42
C LYS A 63 -17.12 -8.63 9.12
N LYS A 64 -17.78 -9.74 8.73
CA LYS A 64 -18.56 -9.81 7.47
C LYS A 64 -19.63 -8.72 7.37
N GLU A 65 -20.26 -8.40 8.50
CA GLU A 65 -21.30 -7.37 8.60
C GLU A 65 -20.73 -5.97 8.28
N SER A 66 -19.59 -5.60 8.86
CA SER A 66 -18.92 -4.31 8.58
C SER A 66 -18.60 -4.15 7.10
N VAL A 67 -18.08 -5.21 6.46
CA VAL A 67 -17.81 -5.23 5.02
C VAL A 67 -19.09 -5.10 4.20
N LEU A 68 -20.19 -5.72 4.62
CA LEU A 68 -21.50 -5.59 3.95
C LEU A 68 -22.07 -4.17 4.07
N LYS A 69 -21.98 -3.55 5.25
CA LYS A 69 -22.39 -2.16 5.49
C LYS A 69 -21.62 -1.17 4.60
N VAL A 70 -20.29 -1.34 4.53
CA VAL A 70 -19.40 -0.55 3.64
C VAL A 70 -19.74 -0.72 2.15
N LEU A 71 -20.10 -1.93 1.72
CA LEU A 71 -20.43 -2.21 0.32
C LEU A 71 -21.87 -1.80 -0.06
N THR A 72 -22.76 -1.68 0.93
CA THR A 72 -24.15 -1.20 0.74
C THR A 72 -24.23 0.33 0.75
N GLY A 73 -23.27 0.99 1.43
CA GLY A 73 -23.23 2.45 1.57
C GLY A 73 -24.05 2.95 2.76
N ASP A 74 -24.08 2.20 3.86
CA ASP A 74 -24.83 2.57 5.06
C ASP A 74 -24.23 3.82 5.73
N GLU A 75 -25.04 4.84 5.97
CA GLU A 75 -24.64 6.14 6.56
C GLU A 75 -23.95 6.03 7.93
N SER A 76 -24.12 4.89 8.62
CA SER A 76 -23.42 4.57 9.87
C SER A 76 -21.90 4.44 9.75
N ILE A 77 -21.36 4.27 8.53
CA ILE A 77 -19.92 4.12 8.30
C ILE A 77 -19.43 5.20 7.34
N ASN A 78 -18.49 6.03 7.83
CA ASN A 78 -17.80 7.01 6.99
C ASN A 78 -17.02 6.31 5.87
N GLU A 79 -17.46 6.45 4.62
CA GLU A 79 -16.80 5.83 3.46
C GLU A 79 -15.29 6.14 3.38
N VAL A 80 -14.89 7.35 3.77
CA VAL A 80 -13.48 7.80 3.73
C VAL A 80 -12.64 7.01 4.74
N GLU A 81 -13.18 6.76 5.93
CA GLU A 81 -12.51 6.01 6.99
C GLU A 81 -12.48 4.52 6.65
N ALA A 82 -13.58 3.97 6.13
CA ALA A 82 -13.63 2.60 5.62
C ALA A 82 -12.64 2.36 4.46
N LYS A 83 -12.53 3.29 3.49
CA LYS A 83 -11.55 3.21 2.39
C LYS A 83 -10.11 3.30 2.90
N LYS A 84 -9.86 4.07 3.96
CA LYS A 84 -8.55 4.14 4.64
C LYS A 84 -8.24 2.85 5.41
N ALA A 85 -9.19 2.29 6.15
CA ALA A 85 -9.05 1.04 6.90
C ALA A 85 -8.79 -0.17 5.98
N THR A 86 -9.50 -0.23 4.85
CA THR A 86 -9.40 -1.30 3.84
C THR A 86 -8.33 -1.05 2.77
N PHE A 87 -7.65 0.10 2.80
CA PHE A 87 -6.65 0.53 1.81
C PHE A 87 -7.16 0.44 0.34
N GLY A 88 -8.48 0.61 0.14
CA GLY A 88 -9.15 0.47 -1.16
C GLY A 88 -9.10 -0.94 -1.77
N ALA A 89 -8.73 -1.96 -1.00
CA ALA A 89 -8.66 -3.35 -1.45
C ALA A 89 -10.05 -3.96 -1.71
N ILE A 90 -11.03 -3.61 -0.88
CA ILE A 90 -12.39 -4.12 -0.95
C ILE A 90 -13.25 -3.22 -1.86
N LYS A 91 -13.71 -3.78 -2.99
CA LYS A 91 -14.62 -3.09 -3.94
C LYS A 91 -15.89 -3.88 -4.21
N SER A 92 -15.89 -5.17 -3.87
CA SER A 92 -17.01 -6.08 -4.03
C SER A 92 -16.86 -7.29 -3.10
N LEU A 93 -17.95 -8.04 -2.89
CA LEU A 93 -17.93 -9.32 -2.16
C LEU A 93 -17.08 -10.43 -2.81
N LYS A 94 -16.45 -10.17 -3.97
CA LYS A 94 -15.48 -11.08 -4.61
C LYS A 94 -14.03 -10.72 -4.29
N ASP A 95 -13.79 -9.58 -3.67
CA ASP A 95 -12.47 -9.11 -3.27
C ASP A 95 -12.13 -9.53 -1.82
N VAL A 96 -12.98 -10.38 -1.23
CA VAL A 96 -12.90 -10.84 0.16
C VAL A 96 -13.24 -12.33 0.22
N VAL A 97 -12.61 -13.07 1.13
CA VAL A 97 -12.83 -14.51 1.34
C VAL A 97 -13.24 -14.73 2.79
N GLU A 98 -14.27 -15.55 3.02
CA GLU A 98 -14.68 -15.93 4.37
C GLU A 98 -13.67 -16.90 4.97
N VAL A 99 -13.10 -16.54 6.12
CA VAL A 99 -12.05 -17.32 6.78
C VAL A 99 -12.67 -18.17 7.88
N LYS A 100 -12.54 -19.48 7.74
CA LYS A 100 -13.06 -20.48 8.68
C LYS A 100 -11.96 -20.82 9.67
N PHE A 101 -12.09 -20.25 10.86
CA PHE A 101 -11.33 -20.67 12.04
C PHE A 101 -12.04 -21.84 12.73
N GLU A 102 -11.38 -22.42 13.73
CA GLU A 102 -12.06 -23.18 14.77
C GLU A 102 -11.88 -22.42 16.08
N ALA A 103 -12.95 -22.25 16.85
CA ALA A 103 -12.88 -21.69 18.19
C ALA A 103 -12.39 -22.76 19.18
N ASP A 104 -11.53 -22.37 20.13
CA ASP A 104 -11.13 -23.25 21.23
C ASP A 104 -12.34 -23.62 22.12
N PRO A 105 -12.73 -24.90 22.23
CA PRO A 105 -13.86 -25.32 23.07
C PRO A 105 -13.61 -25.07 24.57
N GLN A 106 -12.38 -24.81 25.01
CA GLN A 106 -12.08 -24.45 26.39
C GLN A 106 -12.22 -22.94 26.70
N ALA A 107 -12.37 -22.09 25.68
CA ALA A 107 -12.52 -20.64 25.87
C ALA A 107 -13.80 -20.24 26.62
N GLY A 108 -14.82 -21.12 26.68
CA GLY A 108 -16.07 -20.89 27.41
C GLY A 108 -15.97 -20.74 28.94
N LYS A 109 -14.75 -20.62 29.49
CA LYS A 109 -14.48 -20.36 30.92
C LYS A 109 -13.99 -18.94 31.23
N GLU A 110 -13.54 -18.17 30.23
CA GLU A 110 -13.16 -16.76 30.42
C GLU A 110 -13.88 -15.86 29.40
N PRO A 111 -14.56 -14.77 29.83
CA PRO A 111 -15.56 -14.09 29.02
C PRO A 111 -15.01 -13.12 27.94
N GLN A 112 -13.71 -13.10 27.63
CA GLN A 112 -13.10 -11.95 26.92
C GLN A 112 -12.06 -12.24 25.81
N SER A 113 -11.91 -13.46 25.29
CA SER A 113 -11.25 -13.62 23.97
C SER A 113 -11.71 -14.84 23.19
N ILE A 114 -12.12 -14.64 21.94
CA ILE A 114 -12.28 -15.73 20.97
C ILE A 114 -10.86 -16.18 20.59
N ARG A 115 -10.50 -17.40 21.00
CA ARG A 115 -9.20 -17.98 20.66
C ARG A 115 -9.30 -18.84 19.42
N TRP A 116 -8.83 -18.30 18.31
CA TRP A 116 -8.72 -19.01 17.04
C TRP A 116 -7.71 -20.15 17.15
N MET A 117 -8.06 -21.34 16.66
CA MET A 117 -7.23 -22.55 16.71
C MET A 117 -6.98 -23.11 15.32
N CYS A 118 -5.81 -23.73 15.15
CA CYS A 118 -5.48 -24.47 13.93
C CYS A 118 -6.06 -25.91 13.98
N PRO A 119 -6.89 -26.33 13.02
CA PRO A 119 -7.58 -27.63 13.02
C PRO A 119 -6.65 -28.86 12.95
N ILE A 120 -5.38 -28.66 12.59
CA ILE A 120 -4.40 -29.75 12.41
C ILE A 120 -3.36 -29.78 13.53
N THR A 121 -2.89 -28.60 13.96
CA THR A 121 -1.80 -28.52 14.95
C THR A 121 -2.31 -28.27 16.37
N ASN A 122 -3.61 -27.98 16.55
CA ASN A 122 -4.21 -27.57 17.83
C ASN A 122 -3.41 -26.45 18.54
N LYS A 123 -2.75 -25.61 17.75
CA LYS A 123 -2.03 -24.42 18.20
C LYS A 123 -2.89 -23.18 17.98
N PRO A 124 -2.85 -22.20 18.90
CA PRO A 124 -3.57 -20.96 18.72
C PRO A 124 -3.04 -20.18 17.51
N LEU A 125 -3.96 -19.63 16.73
CA LEU A 125 -3.71 -18.66 15.69
C LEU A 125 -3.92 -17.26 16.29
N GLY A 126 -2.94 -16.37 16.12
CA GLY A 126 -2.93 -15.09 16.82
C GLY A 126 -1.62 -14.31 16.69
N PRO A 127 -1.44 -13.22 17.47
CA PRO A 127 -0.24 -12.39 17.44
C PRO A 127 1.04 -13.21 17.70
N GLY A 128 2.13 -12.85 17.03
CA GLY A 128 3.41 -13.57 17.08
C GLY A 128 3.43 -14.92 16.32
N SER A 129 2.28 -15.54 16.05
CA SER A 129 2.20 -16.75 15.22
C SER A 129 2.07 -16.40 13.73
N LYS A 130 2.74 -17.15 12.85
CA LYS A 130 2.44 -17.09 11.42
C LYS A 130 1.22 -17.96 11.12
N ALA A 131 0.10 -17.34 10.76
CA ALA A 131 -1.11 -18.03 10.30
C ALA A 131 -1.34 -17.76 8.81
N ALA A 132 -2.01 -18.68 8.11
CA ALA A 132 -2.38 -18.51 6.72
C ALA A 132 -3.64 -19.30 6.37
N TYR A 133 -4.41 -18.83 5.40
CA TYR A 133 -5.60 -19.52 4.90
C TYR A 133 -5.50 -19.85 3.41
N LEU A 134 -6.31 -20.81 2.98
CA LEU A 134 -6.41 -21.24 1.59
C LEU A 134 -7.61 -20.58 0.92
N VAL A 135 -7.35 -19.81 -0.14
CA VAL A 135 -8.37 -19.01 -0.85
C VAL A 135 -9.60 -19.79 -1.34
N PRO A 136 -9.49 -21.00 -1.95
CA PRO A 136 -10.68 -21.67 -2.49
C PRO A 136 -11.69 -22.09 -1.40
N CYS A 137 -11.19 -22.57 -0.25
CA CYS A 137 -12.03 -23.20 0.78
C CYS A 137 -12.28 -22.34 2.04
N GLY A 138 -11.44 -21.32 2.26
CA GLY A 138 -11.47 -20.41 3.41
C GLY A 138 -10.82 -20.94 4.70
N HIS A 139 -10.35 -22.18 4.76
CA HIS A 139 -9.80 -22.76 6.00
C HIS A 139 -8.46 -22.12 6.40
N ALA A 140 -8.36 -21.72 7.67
CA ALA A 140 -7.13 -21.19 8.28
C ALA A 140 -6.29 -22.30 8.94
N PHE A 141 -4.97 -22.17 8.82
CA PHE A 141 -3.98 -23.07 9.40
C PHE A 141 -2.77 -22.29 9.95
N SER A 142 -1.96 -22.95 10.77
CA SER A 142 -0.65 -22.43 11.14
C SER A 142 0.29 -22.53 9.93
N GLY A 143 1.17 -21.53 9.76
CA GLY A 143 2.14 -21.49 8.67
C GLY A 143 3.21 -22.59 8.74
N ALA A 144 3.32 -23.31 9.86
CA ALA A 144 4.10 -24.55 9.96
C ALA A 144 3.38 -25.70 9.25
N ALA A 145 2.09 -25.93 9.55
CA ALA A 145 1.30 -27.01 8.95
C ALA A 145 1.27 -26.95 7.41
N ILE A 146 1.11 -25.75 6.84
CA ILE A 146 1.10 -25.55 5.37
C ILE A 146 2.47 -25.83 4.74
N LYS A 147 3.57 -25.62 5.48
CA LYS A 147 4.94 -25.93 5.00
C LYS A 147 5.28 -27.41 5.09
N GLU A 148 4.77 -28.09 6.11
CA GLU A 148 5.03 -29.51 6.37
C GLU A 148 4.22 -30.43 5.46
N VAL A 149 2.96 -30.07 5.13
CA VAL A 149 2.01 -30.93 4.39
C VAL A 149 1.60 -30.28 3.06
N ALA A 150 2.59 -29.91 2.24
CA ALA A 150 2.42 -29.13 1.01
C ALA A 150 1.89 -29.93 -0.20
N ASP A 151 0.86 -30.76 -0.02
CA ASP A 151 0.31 -31.68 -1.03
C ASP A 151 -0.62 -31.02 -2.06
N GLY A 152 -0.76 -29.68 -2.03
CA GLY A 152 -1.64 -28.92 -2.93
C GLY A 152 -3.13 -29.15 -2.70
N LYS A 153 -3.52 -29.78 -1.57
CA LYS A 153 -4.91 -30.05 -1.17
C LYS A 153 -5.16 -29.63 0.27
N CYS A 154 -6.33 -29.05 0.54
CA CYS A 154 -6.70 -28.60 1.87
C CYS A 154 -6.84 -29.78 2.85
N LEU A 155 -6.17 -29.70 3.99
CA LEU A 155 -6.12 -30.78 5.00
C LEU A 155 -7.47 -31.06 5.68
N LYS A 156 -8.43 -30.12 5.60
CA LYS A 156 -9.76 -30.23 6.23
C LYS A 156 -10.89 -30.61 5.26
N CYS A 157 -10.80 -30.25 3.98
CA CYS A 157 -11.86 -30.52 2.98
C CYS A 157 -11.37 -31.18 1.68
N GLY A 158 -10.09 -31.47 1.53
CA GLY A 158 -9.51 -32.09 0.33
C GLY A 158 -9.44 -31.19 -0.92
N GLU A 159 -9.96 -29.95 -0.84
CA GLU A 159 -10.04 -29.02 -1.97
C GLU A 159 -8.65 -28.59 -2.47
N ALA A 160 -8.42 -28.69 -3.78
CA ALA A 160 -7.13 -28.38 -4.38
C ALA A 160 -6.86 -26.87 -4.42
N TYR A 161 -5.61 -26.48 -4.18
CA TYR A 161 -5.17 -25.08 -4.19
C TYR A 161 -3.82 -24.91 -4.88
N ALA A 162 -3.59 -23.77 -5.54
CA ALA A 162 -2.27 -23.43 -6.07
C ALA A 162 -1.38 -22.85 -4.94
N PRO A 163 -0.04 -22.97 -5.00
CA PRO A 163 0.84 -22.37 -3.98
C PRO A 163 0.68 -20.85 -3.86
N ASN A 164 0.22 -20.18 -4.93
CA ASN A 164 -0.10 -18.75 -4.93
C ASN A 164 -1.42 -18.41 -4.21
N ASP A 165 -2.22 -19.40 -3.81
CA ASP A 165 -3.52 -19.22 -3.13
C ASP A 165 -3.43 -19.45 -1.61
N ILE A 166 -2.21 -19.55 -1.10
CA ILE A 166 -1.90 -19.47 0.33
C ILE A 166 -1.75 -17.98 0.70
N ILE A 167 -2.62 -17.48 1.59
CA ILE A 167 -2.54 -16.10 2.06
C ILE A 167 -2.15 -16.07 3.52
N THR A 168 -1.06 -15.36 3.84
CA THR A 168 -0.63 -15.11 5.21
C THR A 168 -1.56 -14.10 5.86
N ILE A 169 -2.12 -14.46 7.01
CA ILE A 169 -2.99 -13.58 7.82
C ILE A 169 -2.09 -12.61 8.58
N ILE A 170 -2.41 -11.31 8.53
CA ILE A 170 -1.74 -10.21 9.24
C ILE A 170 -0.20 -10.32 9.09
N PRO A 171 0.32 -10.20 7.85
CA PRO A 171 1.73 -10.45 7.55
C PRO A 171 2.64 -9.40 8.21
N THR A 172 3.62 -9.87 8.99
CA THR A 172 4.64 -9.02 9.65
C THR A 172 5.93 -8.88 8.86
N VAL A 173 6.20 -9.81 7.93
CA VAL A 173 7.45 -9.84 7.15
C VAL A 173 7.24 -9.20 5.79
N GLY A 174 8.14 -8.30 5.40
CA GLY A 174 8.06 -7.60 4.11
C GLY A 174 7.98 -8.52 2.88
N GLU A 175 8.63 -9.69 2.95
CA GLU A 175 8.51 -10.75 1.92
C GLU A 175 7.09 -11.29 1.77
N ASP A 176 6.38 -11.49 2.89
CA ASP A 176 5.01 -11.99 2.89
C ASP A 176 4.07 -10.92 2.30
N ILE A 177 4.28 -9.64 2.64
CA ILE A 177 3.55 -8.49 2.06
C ILE A 177 3.81 -8.36 0.55
N ALA A 178 5.08 -8.43 0.12
CA ALA A 178 5.45 -8.35 -1.29
C ALA A 178 4.86 -9.50 -2.12
N ARG A 179 4.83 -10.72 -1.56
CA ARG A 179 4.21 -11.90 -2.20
C ARG A 179 2.70 -11.69 -2.42
N LEU A 180 1.99 -11.13 -1.45
CA LEU A 180 0.56 -10.85 -1.56
C LEU A 180 0.27 -9.74 -2.59
N ALA A 181 1.10 -8.70 -2.63
CA ALA A 181 1.01 -7.64 -3.65
C ALA A 181 1.24 -8.20 -5.08
N LEU A 182 2.27 -9.02 -5.26
CA LEU A 182 2.54 -9.71 -6.54
C LEU A 182 1.39 -10.65 -6.93
N ARG A 183 0.88 -11.47 -5.99
CA ARG A 183 -0.31 -12.31 -6.20
C ARG A 183 -1.46 -11.49 -6.76
N MET A 184 -1.81 -10.39 -6.09
CA MET A 184 -2.95 -9.57 -6.49
C MET A 184 -2.76 -8.93 -7.88
N ASN A 185 -1.53 -8.59 -8.27
CA ASN A 185 -1.24 -8.10 -9.62
C ASN A 185 -1.41 -9.20 -10.68
N THR A 186 -0.88 -10.42 -10.44
CA THR A 186 -1.10 -11.55 -11.37
C THR A 186 -2.57 -11.97 -11.49
N LEU A 187 -3.39 -11.76 -10.45
CA LEU A 187 -4.84 -11.99 -10.52
C LEU A 187 -5.55 -10.92 -11.36
N LYS A 188 -5.19 -9.64 -11.19
CA LYS A 188 -5.71 -8.54 -12.02
C LYS A 188 -5.43 -8.76 -13.50
N GLU A 189 -4.20 -9.16 -13.85
CA GLU A 189 -3.82 -9.51 -15.24
C GLU A 189 -4.69 -10.64 -15.82
N LYS A 190 -5.00 -11.65 -15.01
CA LYS A 190 -5.89 -12.77 -15.37
C LYS A 190 -7.39 -12.41 -15.33
N GLY A 191 -7.75 -11.17 -14.94
CA GLY A 191 -9.14 -10.74 -14.76
C GLY A 191 -9.86 -11.42 -13.60
N LEU A 192 -9.11 -11.95 -12.63
CA LEU A 192 -9.58 -12.62 -11.43
C LEU A 192 -9.61 -11.64 -10.25
N THR A 193 -10.59 -11.84 -9.37
CA THR A 193 -10.68 -11.20 -8.06
C THR A 193 -9.98 -12.07 -7.02
N HIS A 194 -9.85 -11.57 -5.79
CA HIS A 194 -9.21 -12.29 -4.69
C HIS A 194 -9.80 -13.69 -4.48
N SER A 195 -11.14 -13.84 -4.41
CA SER A 195 -11.82 -15.14 -4.27
C SER A 195 -11.76 -16.05 -5.52
N LEU A 196 -10.79 -15.85 -6.42
CA LEU A 196 -10.62 -16.57 -7.70
C LEU A 196 -11.82 -16.54 -8.65
N LYS A 197 -12.78 -15.64 -8.39
CA LYS A 197 -13.95 -15.42 -9.24
C LYS A 197 -13.60 -14.42 -10.33
N LYS A 198 -14.14 -14.59 -11.53
CA LYS A 198 -13.98 -13.59 -12.61
C LYS A 198 -14.51 -12.24 -12.13
N GLY A 199 -13.66 -11.21 -12.24
CA GLY A 199 -14.05 -9.83 -12.05
C GLY A 199 -15.13 -9.46 -13.06
N LYS A 200 -16.04 -8.56 -12.68
CA LYS A 200 -16.98 -7.99 -13.65
C LYS A 200 -16.15 -7.06 -14.54
N LYS A 201 -15.64 -7.58 -15.67
CA LYS A 201 -14.96 -6.79 -16.69
C LYS A 201 -15.91 -5.64 -17.01
N ARG A 202 -15.55 -4.40 -16.65
CA ARG A 202 -16.34 -3.22 -17.04
C ARG A 202 -16.38 -3.26 -18.55
N LYS A 203 -17.53 -3.62 -19.12
CA LYS A 203 -17.80 -3.44 -20.54
C LYS A 203 -17.85 -1.94 -20.70
N THR A 204 -16.75 -1.34 -21.17
CA THR A 204 -16.68 0.06 -21.59
C THR A 204 -17.61 0.27 -22.77
N LYS A 205 -18.91 0.33 -22.45
CA LYS A 205 -19.91 1.02 -23.25
C LYS A 205 -19.50 2.49 -23.14
N GLY A 206 -19.09 3.09 -24.25
CA GLY A 206 -18.47 4.41 -24.22
C GLY A 206 -19.43 5.48 -23.68
N THR A 207 -19.09 6.01 -22.51
CA THR A 207 -19.54 7.26 -21.90
C THR A 207 -18.57 7.53 -20.73
N ASP A 208 -17.90 8.68 -20.80
CA ASP A 208 -17.11 9.38 -19.78
C ASP A 208 -16.42 8.60 -18.64
N GLU A 209 -15.08 8.57 -18.67
CA GLU A 209 -14.27 8.63 -17.45
C GLU A 209 -13.37 9.87 -17.51
N VAL A 210 -13.59 10.79 -16.56
CA VAL A 210 -12.68 11.90 -16.24
C VAL A 210 -11.50 11.34 -15.44
N ALA A 211 -10.29 11.78 -15.78
CA ALA A 211 -9.06 11.33 -15.13
C ALA A 211 -8.85 11.98 -13.74
N GLY A 212 -8.05 11.30 -12.91
CA GLY A 212 -7.53 11.80 -11.65
C GLY A 212 -6.31 10.96 -11.23
N GLU A 213 -5.12 11.43 -11.57
CA GLU A 213 -3.81 10.88 -11.14
C GLU A 213 -3.63 11.19 -9.62
N GLU A 214 -2.82 10.51 -8.81
CA GLU A 214 -1.36 10.30 -8.79
C GLU A 214 -1.01 9.22 -7.70
N GLN A 215 0.21 8.77 -7.34
CA GLN A 215 1.61 9.01 -7.78
C GLN A 215 2.53 7.82 -7.38
N THR A 216 3.72 7.74 -8.00
CA THR A 216 5.02 7.19 -7.51
C THR A 216 5.28 5.67 -7.38
N PRO A 217 6.56 5.22 -7.44
CA PRO A 217 7.68 5.74 -8.24
C PRO A 217 8.37 4.66 -9.11
N GLU A 218 9.44 5.07 -9.79
CA GLU A 218 10.16 4.40 -10.87
C GLU A 218 11.36 3.54 -10.38
N LEU A 219 11.64 2.40 -11.04
CA LEU A 219 12.98 1.84 -11.37
C LEU A 219 12.92 0.39 -11.88
N VAL A 220 13.18 0.13 -13.17
CA VAL A 220 14.39 -0.56 -13.71
C VAL A 220 14.27 -0.76 -15.24
N MET A 221 15.40 -0.73 -15.93
CA MET A 221 15.53 -0.81 -17.39
C MET A 221 15.57 -2.26 -17.91
N ALA A 222 15.05 -2.53 -19.12
CA ALA A 222 15.76 -3.26 -20.19
C ALA A 222 14.93 -3.48 -21.48
N VAL A 223 15.35 -2.80 -22.55
CA VAL A 223 15.35 -3.18 -23.97
C VAL A 223 14.67 -4.50 -24.38
N LYS A 224 13.66 -4.41 -25.28
CA LYS A 224 13.63 -5.31 -26.46
C LYS A 224 12.93 -4.68 -27.67
N GLU A 225 13.67 -4.61 -28.78
CA GLU A 225 13.14 -4.22 -30.08
C GLU A 225 12.20 -5.28 -30.65
N LYS A 226 11.19 -4.85 -31.42
CA LYS A 226 10.91 -5.41 -32.74
C LYS A 226 9.96 -4.53 -33.56
N THR A 227 10.56 -3.88 -34.55
CA THR A 227 10.01 -3.53 -35.87
C THR A 227 8.65 -4.11 -36.25
N LEU A 228 7.78 -3.29 -36.85
CA LEU A 228 7.17 -3.60 -38.16
C LEU A 228 6.56 -2.34 -38.84
N LYS A 229 7.19 -1.95 -39.97
CA LYS A 229 6.68 -1.29 -41.19
C LYS A 229 5.85 0.00 -41.11
N ARG A 230 6.43 1.04 -41.75
CA ARG A 230 5.79 2.28 -42.23
C ARG A 230 4.68 2.01 -43.26
N THR A 231 3.64 2.83 -43.24
CA THR A 231 3.18 3.58 -44.42
C THR A 231 3.05 5.04 -44.03
N MET A 232 3.64 5.94 -44.81
CA MET A 232 3.44 7.39 -44.68
C MET A 232 2.30 7.80 -45.59
N ASP A 233 1.45 8.72 -45.12
CA ASP A 233 0.76 9.68 -45.98
C ASP A 233 0.46 10.95 -45.14
N GLU A 234 0.20 12.06 -45.84
CA GLU A 234 0.60 13.39 -45.37
C GLU A 234 -0.39 14.17 -44.49
N ASN A 235 0.17 15.21 -43.85
CA ASN A 235 -0.46 16.48 -43.46
C ASN A 235 -1.57 16.49 -42.40
N GLY A 236 -1.39 17.41 -41.43
CA GLY A 236 -2.47 17.97 -40.63
C GLY A 236 -2.37 17.69 -39.13
N SER A 237 -1.64 18.55 -38.43
CA SER A 237 -1.73 18.68 -36.96
C SER A 237 -3.19 18.87 -36.53
N LYS A 238 -3.76 17.87 -35.86
CA LYS A 238 -5.10 17.96 -35.25
C LYS A 238 -4.99 17.95 -33.72
N THR A 239 -5.46 19.04 -33.14
CA THR A 239 -5.82 19.13 -31.73
C THR A 239 -7.10 18.33 -31.51
N ASP A 240 -7.02 17.19 -30.82
CA ASP A 240 -8.20 16.38 -30.53
C ASP A 240 -9.19 17.10 -29.59
N GLY A 241 -10.48 17.03 -29.93
CA GLY A 241 -11.56 17.16 -28.94
C GLY A 241 -12.53 18.36 -29.03
N ILE A 242 -12.29 19.39 -29.84
CA ILE A 242 -13.14 20.61 -29.85
C ILE A 242 -13.91 20.75 -31.17
N LYS A 243 -15.24 20.55 -31.12
CA LYS A 243 -16.14 20.60 -32.29
C LYS A 243 -16.57 22.01 -32.72
N ASN A 244 -16.16 23.06 -32.00
CA ASN A 244 -16.50 24.46 -32.30
C ASN A 244 -15.24 25.25 -32.68
N SER A 245 -15.23 25.85 -33.87
CA SER A 245 -14.05 26.50 -34.46
C SER A 245 -13.55 27.71 -33.66
N SER A 246 -14.45 28.50 -33.08
CA SER A 246 -14.07 29.65 -32.25
C SER A 246 -13.35 29.19 -30.98
N ALA A 247 -13.90 28.19 -30.28
CA ALA A 247 -13.29 27.60 -29.08
C ALA A 247 -11.94 26.92 -29.37
N ALA A 248 -11.78 26.26 -30.52
CA ALA A 248 -10.50 25.68 -30.96
C ALA A 248 -9.42 26.77 -31.15
N SER A 249 -9.78 27.92 -31.76
CA SER A 249 -8.85 29.03 -31.97
C SER A 249 -8.40 29.71 -30.66
N VAL A 250 -9.29 29.79 -29.66
CA VAL A 250 -8.98 30.36 -28.33
C VAL A 250 -8.11 29.41 -27.51
N THR A 251 -8.45 28.12 -27.47
CA THR A 251 -7.68 27.10 -26.74
C THR A 251 -6.27 26.93 -27.31
N ALA A 252 -6.10 26.97 -28.64
CA ALA A 252 -4.77 26.97 -29.26
C ALA A 252 -3.92 28.17 -28.82
N LYS A 253 -4.49 29.39 -28.79
CA LYS A 253 -3.78 30.59 -28.32
C LYS A 253 -3.40 30.51 -26.84
N VAL A 254 -4.30 30.03 -25.99
CA VAL A 254 -4.04 29.88 -24.53
C VAL A 254 -2.95 28.83 -24.28
N LEU A 255 -2.94 27.72 -25.01
CA LEU A 255 -1.87 26.72 -24.93
C LEU A 255 -0.53 27.29 -25.38
N GLU A 256 -0.48 28.03 -26.48
CA GLU A 256 0.74 28.69 -26.95
C GLU A 256 1.27 29.72 -25.93
N GLU A 257 0.38 30.51 -25.32
CA GLU A 257 0.74 31.47 -24.27
C GLU A 257 1.27 30.78 -23.01
N GLN A 258 0.63 29.68 -22.56
CA GLN A 258 1.15 28.88 -21.46
C GLN A 258 2.51 28.23 -21.77
N GLU A 259 2.74 27.77 -23.01
CA GLU A 259 4.04 27.26 -23.43
C GLU A 259 5.11 28.36 -23.47
N ARG A 260 4.78 29.56 -23.95
CA ARG A 260 5.68 30.72 -23.92
C ARG A 260 6.03 31.09 -22.47
N LEU A 261 5.08 31.07 -21.54
CA LEU A 261 5.33 31.29 -20.11
C LEU A 261 6.16 30.17 -19.48
N LYS A 262 5.90 28.90 -19.80
CA LYS A 262 6.71 27.75 -19.33
C LYS A 262 8.14 27.82 -19.90
N LYS A 263 8.32 28.23 -21.16
CA LYS A 263 9.64 28.46 -21.78
C LYS A 263 10.36 29.64 -21.11
N ARG A 264 9.67 30.76 -20.83
CA ARG A 264 10.25 31.88 -20.05
C ARG A 264 10.71 31.44 -18.66
N ARG A 265 9.88 30.72 -17.89
CA ARG A 265 10.25 30.17 -16.57
C ARG A 265 11.38 29.14 -16.61
N LYS A 266 11.63 28.49 -17.75
CA LYS A 266 12.77 27.59 -17.97
C LYS A 266 14.03 28.30 -18.48
N MET A 267 13.91 29.52 -19.02
CA MET A 267 15.02 30.37 -19.47
C MET A 267 15.42 31.39 -18.41
N GLU A 268 14.53 31.72 -17.47
CA GLU A 268 14.83 32.41 -16.22
C GLU A 268 15.50 31.43 -15.24
N ASP A 269 16.71 30.99 -15.62
CA ASP A 269 17.60 30.22 -14.74
C ASP A 269 17.76 30.98 -13.41
N ASN A 270 17.39 30.30 -12.33
CA ASN A 270 17.43 30.88 -11.00
C ASN A 270 18.91 31.11 -10.63
N LYS A 271 19.37 32.37 -10.70
CA LYS A 271 20.78 32.75 -10.43
C LYS A 271 21.30 32.29 -9.07
N ASN A 272 20.39 32.01 -8.13
CA ASN A 272 20.68 31.47 -6.80
C ASN A 272 20.95 29.95 -6.79
N LEU A 273 20.61 29.22 -7.85
CA LEU A 273 20.89 27.79 -8.01
C LEU A 273 22.15 27.56 -8.87
N SER A 274 22.36 28.37 -9.92
CA SER A 274 23.58 28.29 -10.74
C SER A 274 24.83 28.81 -10.02
N SER A 275 24.69 29.58 -8.94
CA SER A 275 25.80 29.96 -8.05
C SER A 275 26.18 28.86 -7.04
N LEU A 276 25.31 27.89 -6.78
CA LEU A 276 25.58 26.76 -5.87
C LEU A 276 26.29 25.59 -6.57
N PHE A 277 26.14 25.47 -7.89
CA PHE A 277 26.78 24.44 -8.70
C PHE A 277 27.47 25.06 -9.91
N SER A 278 28.77 25.40 -9.77
CA SER A 278 29.55 25.84 -10.91
C SER A 278 29.70 24.67 -11.91
N SER A 279 29.27 24.88 -13.15
CA SER A 279 29.48 23.90 -14.22
C SER A 279 30.97 23.80 -14.52
N ARG A 280 31.54 22.60 -14.33
CA ARG A 280 32.97 22.35 -14.53
C ARG A 280 33.33 22.44 -16.02
N ASP A 281 33.95 23.54 -16.39
CA ASP A 281 34.59 23.74 -17.69
C ASP A 281 35.73 22.72 -17.86
N GLN A 282 35.57 21.81 -18.83
CA GLN A 282 36.49 20.68 -19.05
C GLN A 282 37.81 21.10 -19.73
N SER A 283 37.95 22.37 -20.11
CA SER A 283 39.11 22.90 -20.84
C SER A 283 40.33 23.27 -19.98
N LYS A 284 40.21 23.25 -18.65
CA LYS A 284 41.30 23.66 -17.71
C LYS A 284 41.90 22.48 -16.94
N PRO A 285 43.23 22.50 -16.69
CA PRO A 285 43.90 21.40 -15.98
C PRO A 285 43.43 21.28 -14.53
N ILE A 286 43.41 20.04 -14.02
CA ILE A 286 42.93 19.68 -12.69
C ILE A 286 43.86 20.25 -11.62
N GLY A 287 43.52 21.44 -11.13
CA GLY A 287 44.29 22.16 -10.12
C GLY A 287 43.46 23.23 -9.43
N ARG A 288 42.83 22.88 -8.30
CA ARG A 288 42.04 23.76 -7.42
C ARG A 288 40.78 24.37 -8.07
N SER A 289 39.72 23.57 -8.24
CA SER A 289 38.37 24.15 -8.21
C SER A 289 38.07 24.63 -6.78
N SER A 290 37.38 25.76 -6.64
CA SER A 290 37.09 26.40 -5.36
C SER A 290 35.82 25.86 -4.67
N ASP A 291 35.44 24.61 -4.98
CA ASP A 291 34.21 24.01 -4.48
C ASP A 291 34.25 23.85 -2.97
N PHE A 292 33.16 24.29 -2.31
CA PHE A 292 33.04 24.32 -0.85
C PHE A 292 33.26 22.94 -0.20
N MET A 293 32.87 21.87 -0.89
CA MET A 293 32.99 20.49 -0.41
C MET A 293 34.40 19.89 -0.54
N SER A 294 35.31 20.54 -1.29
CA SER A 294 36.68 20.06 -1.54
C SER A 294 37.71 20.60 -0.55
N ARG A 295 37.31 21.46 0.39
CA ARG A 295 38.17 22.04 1.44
C ARG A 295 38.42 21.05 2.59
N GLY A 296 39.06 19.93 2.28
CA GLY A 296 39.65 19.05 3.29
C GLY A 296 40.74 19.78 4.09
N PHE A 297 40.74 19.60 5.41
CA PHE A 297 41.68 20.24 6.32
C PHE A 297 43.11 19.73 6.09
N THR A 298 43.99 20.56 5.55
CA THR A 298 45.43 20.24 5.42
C THR A 298 46.12 20.47 6.76
N ILE A 299 46.44 19.37 7.46
CA ILE A 299 47.39 19.42 8.59
C ILE A 299 48.75 19.88 8.06
N GLY A 300 49.23 21.01 8.60
CA GLY A 300 50.56 21.53 8.31
C GLY A 300 51.65 20.60 8.83
N LYS A 301 52.83 20.69 8.21
CA LYS A 301 54.03 19.93 8.56
C LYS A 301 55.07 20.88 9.13
#